data_AF-A0A525I6V6-F1
#
_entry.id   AF-A0A525I6V6-F1
#
_cell.length_a   1.000
_cell.length_b   1.000
_cell.length_c   1.000
_cell.angle_alpha   90.00
_cell.angle_beta   90.00
_cell.angle_gamma   90.00
#
_symmetry.space_group_name_H-M   'P 1'
#
loop_
_entity.id
_entity.type
_entity.pdbx_description
1 polymer ?
#
loop_
_entity_poly.entity_id
_entity_poly.type
_entity_poly.pdbx_seq_one_letter_code
_entity_poly.pdbx_strand_id
1 'polypeptide(L)'
;MLATFTATQWLEVIVAITLPLSVIGFVVHRAVRGGPITGKAIQVFGILQLIPAVLILALENHLSDSVLGPLLGAFGGCLLSNIGRDAYIAPRAAESGPPRVVENAPRPSASV
;
A
#
# COMPACT_ATOMS: atom_id res chain seq x y z
N MET A 1 18.28 -24.95 34.11
CA MET A 1 17.08 -24.19 34.53
C MET A 1 16.38 -23.72 33.28
N LEU A 2 15.20 -24.26 32.96
CA LEU A 2 14.38 -23.73 31.86
C LEU A 2 13.71 -22.45 32.38
N ALA A 3 14.15 -21.30 31.87
CA ALA A 3 13.48 -20.04 32.17
C ALA A 3 12.06 -20.10 31.59
N THR A 4 11.05 -20.07 32.45
CA THR A 4 9.65 -19.94 32.05
C THR A 4 9.41 -18.50 31.61
N PHE A 5 9.48 -18.28 30.29
CA PHE A 5 9.11 -17.01 29.67
C PHE A 5 7.63 -16.71 29.89
N THR A 6 7.31 -15.46 30.23
CA THR A 6 5.93 -15.00 30.34
C THR A 6 5.31 -14.82 28.95
N ALA A 7 3.97 -14.85 28.86
CA ALA A 7 3.26 -14.66 27.59
C ALA A 7 3.63 -13.33 26.91
N THR A 8 3.84 -12.27 27.71
CA THR A 8 4.27 -10.95 27.25
C THR A 8 5.66 -10.99 26.63
N GLN A 9 6.62 -11.66 27.25
CA GLN A 9 7.99 -11.79 26.73
C GLN A 9 8.01 -12.59 25.41
N TRP A 10 7.19 -13.63 25.29
CA TRP A 10 7.04 -14.35 24.01
C TRP A 10 6.51 -13.42 22.91
N LEU A 11 5.53 -12.59 23.22
CA LEU A 11 4.98 -11.62 22.28
C LEU A 11 6.01 -10.56 21.87
N GLU A 12 6.77 -10.01 22.82
CA GLU A 12 7.87 -9.07 22.53
C GLU A 12 8.89 -9.70 21.57
N VAL A 13 9.30 -10.95 21.81
CA VAL A 13 10.24 -11.66 20.95
C VAL A 13 9.66 -11.87 19.56
N ILE A 14 8.40 -12.29 19.45
CA ILE A 14 7.72 -12.47 18.17
C ILE A 14 7.70 -11.14 17.41
N VAL A 15 7.33 -10.04 18.04
CA VAL A 15 7.27 -8.75 17.37
C VAL A 15 8.66 -8.23 16.99
N ALA A 16 9.63 -8.33 17.90
CA ALA A 16 11.02 -7.92 17.69
C ALA A 16 11.67 -8.66 16.53
N ILE A 17 11.28 -9.92 16.28
CA ILE A 17 11.74 -10.70 15.12
C ILE A 17 10.92 -10.36 13.87
N THR A 18 9.61 -10.15 13.98
CA THR A 18 8.72 -9.90 12.84
C THR A 18 9.06 -8.58 12.11
N LEU A 19 9.45 -7.54 12.86
CA LEU A 19 9.87 -6.25 12.27
C LEU A 19 11.05 -6.38 11.30
N PRO A 20 12.24 -6.88 11.70
CA PRO A 20 13.35 -7.08 10.77
C PRO A 20 13.04 -8.12 9.70
N LEU A 21 12.30 -9.19 10.03
CA LEU A 21 11.90 -10.19 9.03
C LEU A 21 11.05 -9.58 7.91
N SER A 22 10.14 -8.66 8.26
CA SER A 22 9.33 -7.97 7.26
C SER A 22 10.25 -7.19 6.32
N VAL A 23 11.16 -6.36 6.85
CA VAL A 23 12.08 -5.54 6.04
C VAL A 23 12.92 -6.41 5.10
N ILE A 24 13.50 -7.50 5.63
CA ILE A 24 14.26 -8.46 4.84
C ILE A 24 13.37 -9.10 3.77
N GLY A 25 12.17 -9.53 4.13
CA GLY A 25 11.20 -10.11 3.21
C GLY A 25 10.85 -9.18 2.06
N PHE A 26 10.71 -7.88 2.31
CA PHE A 26 10.48 -6.89 1.25
C PHE A 26 11.70 -6.68 0.35
N VAL A 27 12.89 -6.59 0.94
CA VAL A 27 14.13 -6.45 0.17
C VAL A 27 14.34 -7.68 -0.72
N VAL A 28 14.12 -8.89 -0.20
CA VAL A 28 14.21 -10.14 -0.96
C VAL A 28 13.13 -10.20 -2.03
N HIS A 29 11.88 -9.86 -1.72
CA HIS A 29 10.77 -9.83 -2.69
C HIS A 29 11.07 -8.88 -3.85
N ARG A 30 11.60 -7.70 -3.54
CA ARG A 30 12.07 -6.73 -4.54
C ARG A 30 13.23 -7.29 -5.36
N ALA A 31 14.23 -7.88 -4.73
CA ALA A 31 15.41 -8.43 -5.39
C ALA A 31 15.05 -9.57 -6.35
N VAL A 32 14.11 -10.43 -5.97
CA VAL A 32 13.68 -11.59 -6.77
C VAL A 32 12.73 -11.18 -7.91
N ARG A 33 11.81 -10.22 -7.68
CA ARG A 33 10.86 -9.81 -8.71
C ARG A 33 11.40 -8.79 -9.69
N GLY A 34 12.46 -8.04 -9.35
CA GLY A 34 13.17 -7.11 -10.25
C GLY A 34 12.32 -5.98 -10.85
N GLY A 35 11.05 -5.87 -10.49
CA GLY A 35 10.07 -4.98 -11.10
C GLY A 35 9.86 -3.67 -10.33
N PRO A 36 9.17 -2.70 -10.93
CA PRO A 36 8.81 -1.45 -10.28
C PRO A 36 7.93 -1.70 -9.04
N ILE A 37 8.11 -0.89 -8.00
CA ILE A 37 7.31 -0.99 -6.78
C ILE A 37 5.85 -0.71 -7.14
N THR A 38 5.03 -1.75 -7.18
CA THR A 38 3.59 -1.60 -7.40
C THR A 38 2.96 -1.09 -6.11
N GLY A 39 1.98 -0.18 -6.20
CA GLY A 39 1.28 0.35 -5.02
C GLY A 39 0.72 -0.74 -4.09
N LYS A 40 0.34 -1.90 -4.66
CA LYS A 40 -0.07 -3.09 -3.90
C LYS A 40 1.00 -3.67 -2.99
N ALA A 41 2.25 -3.71 -3.47
CA ALA A 41 3.36 -4.25 -2.68
C ALA A 41 3.63 -3.37 -1.47
N ILE A 42 3.58 -2.04 -1.64
CA ILE A 42 3.72 -1.07 -0.54
C ILE A 42 2.59 -1.24 0.47
N GLN A 43 1.35 -1.42 -0.01
CA GLN A 43 0.20 -1.53 0.88
C GLN A 43 0.22 -2.82 1.70
N VAL A 44 0.50 -3.97 1.07
CA VAL A 44 0.68 -5.25 1.79
C VAL A 44 1.80 -5.12 2.82
N PHE A 45 2.89 -4.46 2.43
CA PHE A 45 4.05 -4.31 3.29
C PHE A 45 3.79 -3.40 4.50
N GLY A 46 3.15 -2.25 4.26
CA GLY A 46 2.75 -1.33 5.32
C GLY A 46 1.79 -1.99 6.32
N ILE A 47 0.88 -2.84 5.86
CA ILE A 47 -0.05 -3.56 6.74
C ILE A 47 0.65 -4.66 7.52
N LEU A 48 1.59 -5.38 6.89
CA LEU A 48 2.42 -6.38 7.56
C LEU A 48 3.28 -5.79 8.68
N GLN A 49 3.69 -4.52 8.54
CA GLN A 49 4.42 -3.77 9.58
C GLN A 49 3.51 -3.15 10.64
N LEU A 50 2.25 -2.88 10.30
CA LEU A 50 1.28 -2.29 11.21
C LEU A 50 0.79 -3.29 12.25
N ILE A 51 0.51 -4.54 11.86
CA ILE A 51 0.08 -5.59 12.80
C ILE A 51 1.01 -5.70 14.03
N PRO A 52 2.33 -5.88 13.88
CA PRO A 52 3.24 -5.91 15.02
C PRO A 52 3.30 -4.60 15.81
N ALA A 53 3.19 -3.44 15.16
CA ALA A 53 3.19 -2.14 15.84
C ALA A 53 1.94 -1.96 16.73
N VAL A 54 0.77 -2.37 16.25
CA VAL A 54 -0.48 -2.36 17.03
C VAL A 54 -0.39 -3.33 18.19
N LEU A 55 0.24 -4.49 17.98
CA LEU A 55 0.43 -5.49 19.02
C LEU A 55 1.32 -4.95 20.16
N ILE A 56 2.43 -4.27 19.84
CA ILE A 56 3.27 -3.59 20.85
C ILE A 56 2.49 -2.55 21.62
N LEU A 57 1.79 -1.64 20.92
CA LEU A 57 1.03 -0.56 21.56
C LEU A 57 -0.08 -1.10 22.47
N ALA A 58 -0.66 -2.24 22.13
CA ALA A 58 -1.63 -2.96 22.96
C ALA A 58 -0.97 -3.60 24.20
N LEU A 59 0.21 -4.21 24.03
CA LEU A 59 0.98 -4.84 25.12
C LEU A 59 1.48 -3.82 26.15
N GLU A 60 1.85 -2.62 25.71
CA GLU A 60 2.31 -1.56 26.60
C GLU A 60 1.17 -0.86 27.37
N ASN A 61 -0.09 -1.32 27.25
CA ASN A 61 -1.29 -0.67 27.82
C ASN A 61 -1.44 0.81 27.38
N HIS A 62 -0.75 1.24 26.33
CA HIS A 62 -0.86 2.58 25.78
C HIS A 62 -2.13 2.76 24.95
N LEU A 63 -2.78 1.67 24.54
CA LEU A 63 -4.06 1.67 23.85
C LEU A 63 -5.18 1.18 24.77
N SER A 64 -6.17 2.05 24.99
CA SER A 64 -7.47 1.64 25.53
C SER A 64 -8.17 0.68 24.56
N ASP A 65 -8.89 -0.32 25.09
CA ASP A 65 -9.70 -1.28 24.30
C ASP A 65 -10.64 -0.57 23.31
N SER A 66 -11.09 0.63 23.65
CA SER A 66 -11.93 1.48 22.80
C SER A 66 -11.25 1.95 21.49
N VAL A 67 -9.92 1.99 21.45
CA VAL A 67 -9.14 2.46 20.29
C VAL A 67 -8.68 1.28 19.42
N LEU A 68 -8.52 0.11 20.03
CA LEU A 68 -7.96 -1.08 19.39
C LEU A 68 -8.90 -1.66 18.31
N GLY A 69 -10.20 -1.71 18.59
CA GLY A 69 -11.23 -2.13 17.63
C GLY A 69 -11.28 -1.26 16.36
N PRO A 70 -11.40 0.08 16.49
CA PRO A 70 -11.34 1.00 15.36
C PRO A 70 -10.03 0.90 14.58
N LEU A 71 -8.88 0.72 15.25
CA LEU A 71 -7.59 0.54 14.59
C LEU A 71 -7.61 -0.71 13.69
N LEU A 72 -8.00 -1.86 14.25
CA LEU A 72 -8.11 -3.11 13.50
C LEU A 72 -9.11 -2.99 12.34
N GLY A 73 -10.24 -2.33 12.57
CA GLY A 73 -11.25 -2.07 11.53
C GLY A 73 -10.72 -1.18 10.40
N ALA A 74 -9.96 -0.13 10.71
CA ALA A 74 -9.33 0.73 9.73
C ALA A 74 -8.28 -0.02 8.89
N PHE A 75 -7.51 -0.93 9.50
CA PHE A 75 -6.55 -1.77 8.76
C PHE A 75 -7.24 -2.81 7.88
N GLY A 76 -8.27 -3.48 8.41
CA GLY A 76 -9.10 -4.39 7.62
C GLY A 76 -9.73 -3.66 6.43
N GLY A 77 -10.29 -2.47 6.67
CA GLY A 77 -10.84 -1.60 5.63
C GLY A 77 -9.80 -1.18 4.60
N CYS A 78 -8.56 -0.89 5.02
CA CYS A 78 -7.46 -0.59 4.11
C CYS A 78 -7.11 -1.80 3.22
N LEU A 79 -7.05 -3.02 3.78
CA LEU A 79 -6.84 -4.26 3.02
C LEU A 79 -7.95 -4.48 1.97
N LEU A 80 -9.19 -4.33 2.40
CA LEU A 80 -10.38 -4.54 1.56
C LEU A 80 -10.53 -3.45 0.49
N SER A 81 -10.13 -2.21 0.78
CA SER A 81 -10.26 -1.07 -0.15
C SER A 81 -9.47 -1.24 -1.44
N ASN A 82 -8.51 -2.17 -1.51
CA ASN A 82 -7.71 -2.39 -2.72
C ASN A 82 -8.05 -3.70 -3.45
N ILE A 83 -8.93 -4.54 -2.89
CA ILE A 83 -9.50 -5.68 -3.61
C ILE A 83 -10.50 -5.12 -4.63
N GLY A 84 -10.08 -5.03 -5.90
CA GLY A 84 -10.94 -4.61 -7.02
C GLY A 84 -10.47 -3.38 -7.80
N ARG A 85 -9.43 -2.65 -7.33
CA ARG A 85 -8.99 -1.39 -7.97
C ARG A 85 -8.15 -1.58 -9.24
N ASP A 86 -7.69 -2.81 -9.51
CA ASP A 86 -6.96 -3.16 -10.74
C ASP A 86 -7.82 -3.17 -12.00
N ALA A 87 -9.15 -3.22 -11.85
CA ALA A 87 -10.07 -3.19 -12.98
C ALA A 87 -10.18 -1.79 -13.61
N TYR A 88 -9.59 -0.75 -13.02
CA TYR A 88 -9.70 0.63 -13.48
C TYR A 88 -8.33 1.21 -13.87
N ILE A 89 -7.68 0.60 -14.86
CA ILE A 89 -6.77 1.36 -15.72
C ILE A 89 -7.65 2.29 -16.55
N ALA A 90 -7.88 3.50 -16.06
CA ALA A 90 -8.44 4.56 -16.90
C ALA A 90 -7.45 4.82 -18.04
N PRO A 91 -7.81 4.63 -19.33
CA PRO A 91 -6.95 4.97 -20.44
C PRO A 91 -6.88 6.49 -20.58
N ARG A 92 -6.07 7.14 -19.76
CA ARG A 92 -5.77 8.58 -19.86
C ARG A 92 -4.62 8.83 -20.85
N ALA A 93 -4.75 8.29 -22.07
CA ALA A 93 -3.73 8.46 -23.11
C ALA A 93 -4.25 8.33 -24.56
N ALA A 94 -5.56 8.46 -24.81
CA ALA A 94 -6.13 8.34 -26.16
C ALA A 94 -6.90 9.58 -26.67
N GLU A 95 -6.85 10.70 -25.95
CA GLU A 95 -7.56 11.94 -26.36
C GLU A 95 -6.64 13.15 -26.62
N SER A 96 -5.32 12.95 -26.71
CA SER A 96 -4.44 13.95 -27.31
C SER A 96 -3.94 13.44 -28.67
N GLY A 97 -4.88 13.34 -29.63
CA GLY A 97 -4.48 13.34 -31.04
C GLY A 97 -3.67 14.62 -31.33
N PRO A 98 -2.72 14.59 -32.28
CA PRO A 98 -1.93 15.78 -32.60
C PRO A 98 -2.88 16.93 -32.93
N PRO A 99 -2.54 18.18 -32.53
CA PRO A 99 -3.39 19.33 -32.78
C PRO A 99 -3.70 19.36 -34.27
N ARG A 100 -4.97 19.18 -34.64
CA ARG A 100 -5.41 19.42 -36.01
C ARG A 100 -5.11 20.88 -36.27
N VAL A 101 -4.06 21.12 -37.05
CA VAL A 101 -3.80 22.41 -37.68
C VAL A 101 -5.05 22.68 -38.49
N VAL A 102 -5.90 23.58 -37.98
CA VAL A 102 -7.02 24.13 -38.73
C VAL A 102 -6.38 24.98 -39.82
N GLU A 103 -6.07 24.33 -40.93
CA GLU A 103 -5.58 24.94 -42.14
C GLU A 103 -6.70 25.86 -42.65
N ASN A 104 -6.62 27.12 -42.25
CA ASN A 104 -7.43 28.21 -42.81
C ASN A 104 -7.06 28.33 -44.29
N ALA A 105 -7.75 27.54 -45.11
CA ALA A 105 -7.71 27.70 -46.55
C ALA A 105 -8.18 29.14 -46.89
N PRO A 106 -7.41 29.90 -47.68
CA PRO A 106 -7.82 31.24 -48.10
C PRO A 106 -9.05 31.10 -49.00
N ARG A 107 -10.14 31.79 -48.67
CA ARG A 107 -11.26 31.95 -49.61
C ARG A 107 -10.75 32.77 -50.80
N PRO A 108 -10.73 32.24 -52.03
CA PRO A 108 -10.61 33.09 -53.20
C PRO A 108 -11.89 33.93 -53.31
N SER A 109 -11.65 35.22 -53.20
CA SER A 109 -12.54 36.32 -53.53
C SER A 109 -13.14 36.18 -54.93
N ALA A 110 -14.46 36.34 -55.00
CA ALA A 110 -15.23 37.17 -55.95
C ALA A 110 -14.94 37.15 -57.47
N SER A 111 -15.99 37.56 -58.21
CA SER A 111 -16.05 37.98 -59.62
C SER A 111 -16.33 36.82 -60.60
N VAL A 112 -17.31 36.87 -61.53
CA VAL A 112 -18.20 37.90 -62.08
C VAL A 112 -19.54 37.24 -62.41
#